data_AF-A0A1P8YKG2-F1
#
_entry.id   AF-A0A1P8YKG2-F1
#
_cell.length_a   1.000
_cell.length_b   1.000
_cell.length_c   1.000
_cell.angle_alpha   90.00
_cell.angle_beta   90.00
_cell.angle_gamma   90.00
#
_symmetry.space_group_name_H-M   'P 1'
#
loop_
_entity.id
_entity.type
_entity.pdbx_description
1 polymer ?
#
loop_
_entity_poly.entity_id
_entity_poly.type
_entity_poly.pdbx_seq_one_letter_code
_entity_poly.pdbx_strand_id
1 'polypeptide(L)'
;MQQVAHDMASPNVPPIGLGWVLYPFGDTTVLAMSGASPGGVSILCVVPERDLVFTAFGNTPGAIMLQDQILQWLLSEHLGVQIPTLITELEQDVDLTPYVGTYRSDQLRVDVSIVDGQLEERVTYEPADESQERIFTEFAGGMTSAPPQRYVPIRPGLFAPAGYPLEAFDGYLRLLLVSYHDVRNGQARFRNGGGRLTRRA
;
A
#
# COMPACT_ATOMS: atom_id res chain seq x y z
N MET A 1 -4.94 -4.78 -29.27
CA MET A 1 -4.71 -3.96 -28.06
C MET A 1 -3.49 -4.55 -27.38
N GLN A 2 -2.37 -3.82 -27.30
CA GLN A 2 -1.18 -4.31 -26.57
C GLN A 2 -1.45 -4.18 -25.07
N GLN A 3 -1.12 -5.22 -24.31
CA GLN A 3 -1.16 -5.14 -22.85
C GLN A 3 -0.01 -4.22 -22.40
N VAL A 4 -0.35 -3.01 -21.94
CA VAL A 4 0.62 -1.96 -21.56
C VAL A 4 1.05 -2.04 -20.09
N ALA A 5 0.44 -2.93 -19.30
CA ALA A 5 0.78 -3.16 -17.91
C ALA A 5 0.69 -4.66 -17.56
N HIS A 6 1.62 -5.13 -16.72
CA HIS A 6 1.58 -6.47 -16.15
C HIS A 6 0.72 -6.46 -14.89
N ASP A 7 -0.24 -7.38 -14.79
CA ASP A 7 -1.03 -7.60 -13.59
C ASP A 7 -0.31 -8.59 -12.67
N MET A 8 0.03 -8.16 -11.46
CA MET A 8 0.66 -9.00 -10.44
C MET A 8 -0.34 -9.88 -9.66
N ALA A 9 -1.63 -9.80 -10.00
CA ALA A 9 -2.74 -10.46 -9.32
C ALA A 9 -2.78 -10.13 -7.80
N SER A 10 -2.39 -8.91 -7.45
CA SER A 10 -2.41 -8.40 -6.09
C SER A 10 -3.05 -7.00 -6.07
N PRO A 11 -4.16 -6.79 -5.33
CA PRO A 11 -4.95 -5.57 -5.41
C PRO A 11 -4.17 -4.31 -4.99
N ASN A 12 -3.11 -4.49 -4.21
CA ASN A 12 -2.26 -3.42 -3.69
C ASN A 12 -1.20 -2.91 -4.66
N VAL A 13 -1.15 -3.48 -5.87
CA VAL A 13 -0.24 -3.06 -6.95
C VAL A 13 -1.07 -2.68 -8.19
N PRO A 14 -1.88 -1.61 -8.09
CA PRO A 14 -2.58 -1.07 -9.25
C PRO A 14 -1.59 -0.62 -10.34
N PRO A 15 -2.01 -0.60 -11.63
CA PRO A 15 -1.20 -0.09 -12.71
C PRO A 15 -0.75 1.36 -12.46
N ILE A 16 0.44 1.70 -12.94
CA ILE A 16 0.97 3.07 -12.88
C ILE A 16 1.21 3.61 -14.29
N GLY A 17 0.71 4.80 -14.56
CA GLY A 17 1.02 5.58 -15.76
C GLY A 17 2.21 6.52 -15.54
N LEU A 18 2.26 7.63 -16.28
CA LEU A 18 3.27 8.68 -16.08
C LEU A 18 2.94 9.52 -14.83
N GLY A 19 3.29 8.99 -13.66
CA GLY A 19 3.11 9.67 -12.36
C GLY A 19 1.74 9.49 -11.71
N TRP A 20 0.87 8.65 -12.30
CA TRP A 20 -0.49 8.39 -11.82
C TRP A 20 -0.68 6.93 -11.50
N VAL A 21 -1.16 6.65 -10.29
CA VAL A 21 -1.71 5.33 -9.98
C VAL A 21 -3.11 5.24 -10.57
N LEU A 22 -3.38 4.17 -11.31
CA LEU A 22 -4.61 4.00 -12.08
C LEU A 22 -5.51 2.97 -11.39
N TYR A 23 -6.64 3.44 -10.88
CA TYR A 23 -7.60 2.62 -10.15
C TYR A 23 -8.83 2.34 -11.01
N PRO A 24 -9.02 1.10 -11.51
CA PRO A 24 -10.21 0.77 -12.28
C PRO A 24 -11.42 0.63 -11.35
N PHE A 25 -12.36 1.58 -11.43
CA PHE A 25 -13.59 1.62 -10.62
C PHE A 25 -14.80 1.53 -11.55
N GLY A 26 -15.41 0.35 -11.62
CA GLY A 26 -16.58 0.12 -12.46
C GLY A 26 -16.27 0.38 -13.93
N ASP A 27 -16.90 1.42 -14.49
CA ASP A 27 -16.76 1.84 -15.88
C ASP A 27 -15.77 3.01 -16.10
N THR A 28 -15.10 3.48 -15.04
CA THR A 28 -14.14 4.60 -15.10
C THR A 28 -12.79 4.22 -14.47
N THR A 29 -11.78 5.05 -14.69
CA THR A 29 -10.48 4.94 -14.04
C THR A 29 -10.23 6.18 -13.21
N VAL A 30 -10.00 6.00 -11.92
CA VAL A 30 -9.56 7.07 -11.03
C VAL A 30 -8.03 7.16 -11.11
N LEU A 31 -7.52 8.34 -11.49
CA LEU A 31 -6.10 8.65 -11.46
C LEU A 31 -5.80 9.24 -10.08
N ALA A 32 -4.88 8.64 -9.33
CA ALA A 32 -4.58 9.12 -7.99
C ALA A 32 -3.08 9.22 -7.69
N MET A 33 -2.76 10.13 -6.77
CA MET A 33 -1.44 10.33 -6.19
C MET A 33 -1.62 10.78 -4.73
N SER A 34 -0.84 10.23 -3.80
CA SER A 34 -0.77 10.73 -2.42
C SER A 34 0.64 11.09 -2.00
N GLY A 35 0.74 12.07 -1.11
CA GLY A 35 1.98 12.38 -0.41
C GLY A 35 1.79 12.30 1.09
N ALA A 36 2.81 11.81 1.80
CA ALA A 36 2.87 11.84 3.25
C ALA A 36 4.16 12.54 3.71
N SER A 37 4.03 13.33 4.76
CA SER A 37 5.12 13.94 5.50
C SER A 37 4.81 13.91 6.99
N PRO A 38 5.76 14.23 7.87
CA PRO A 38 5.45 14.35 9.31
C PRO A 38 4.40 15.40 9.62
N GLY A 39 4.21 16.39 8.74
CA GLY A 39 3.17 17.42 8.87
C GLY A 39 1.78 16.99 8.41
N GLY A 40 1.63 15.83 7.75
CA GLY A 40 0.32 15.38 7.27
C GLY A 40 0.35 14.53 6.01
N VAL A 41 -0.85 14.20 5.53
CA VAL A 41 -1.11 13.38 4.35
C VAL A 41 -2.03 14.11 3.37
N SER A 42 -1.77 13.90 2.09
CA SER A 42 -2.50 14.50 0.98
C SER A 42 -2.89 13.45 -0.03
N ILE A 43 -4.02 13.67 -0.69
CA ILE A 43 -4.46 12.89 -1.84
C ILE A 43 -4.94 13.84 -2.95
N LEU A 44 -4.61 13.50 -4.19
CA LEU A 44 -5.13 14.09 -5.41
C LEU A 44 -5.71 12.97 -6.25
N CYS A 45 -6.99 13.10 -6.59
CA CYS A 45 -7.72 12.18 -7.46
C CYS A 45 -8.38 12.93 -8.61
N VAL A 46 -8.30 12.36 -9.81
CA VAL A 46 -8.93 12.87 -11.02
C VAL A 46 -9.75 11.75 -11.65
N VAL A 47 -10.99 12.06 -12.03
CA VAL A 47 -11.90 11.14 -12.72
C VAL A 47 -12.35 11.80 -14.03
N PRO A 48 -11.56 11.66 -15.11
CA PRO A 48 -11.77 12.41 -16.34
C PRO A 48 -13.16 12.19 -16.94
N GLU A 49 -13.66 10.94 -16.94
CA GLU A 49 -14.97 10.60 -17.53
C GLU A 49 -16.16 11.18 -16.75
N ARG A 50 -15.92 11.70 -15.54
CA ARG A 50 -16.94 12.25 -14.64
C ARG A 50 -16.75 13.73 -14.32
N ASP A 51 -15.76 14.40 -14.95
CA ASP A 51 -15.41 15.81 -14.70
C ASP A 51 -15.19 16.12 -13.21
N LEU A 52 -14.59 15.17 -12.46
CA LEU A 52 -14.31 15.31 -11.04
C LEU A 52 -12.80 15.45 -10.80
N VAL A 53 -12.43 16.45 -9.99
CA VAL A 53 -11.14 16.52 -9.30
C VAL A 53 -11.40 16.60 -7.81
N PHE A 54 -10.81 15.67 -7.05
CA PHE A 54 -10.84 15.67 -5.59
C PHE A 54 -9.43 15.87 -5.06
N THR A 55 -9.27 16.82 -4.15
CA THR A 55 -8.02 17.04 -3.45
C THR A 55 -8.30 17.25 -1.98
N ALA A 56 -7.49 16.64 -1.13
CA ALA A 56 -7.60 16.81 0.30
C ALA A 56 -6.24 16.75 0.98
N PHE A 57 -6.11 17.49 2.07
CA PHE A 57 -4.95 17.48 2.96
C PHE A 57 -5.44 17.36 4.40
N GLY A 58 -4.72 16.61 5.21
CA GLY A 58 -4.96 16.52 6.64
C GLY A 58 -3.64 16.47 7.39
N ASN A 59 -3.59 17.18 8.51
CA ASN A 59 -2.41 17.36 9.34
C ASN A 59 -2.17 16.22 10.34
N THR A 60 -2.83 15.08 10.15
CA THR A 60 -2.62 13.87 10.97
C THR A 60 -2.48 12.65 10.05
N PRO A 61 -1.70 11.63 10.43
CA PRO A 61 -1.55 10.42 9.60
C PRO A 61 -2.88 9.72 9.31
N GLY A 62 -3.82 9.74 10.27
CA GLY A 62 -5.13 9.13 10.13
C GLY A 62 -6.07 9.85 9.15
N ALA A 63 -5.73 11.06 8.70
CA ALA A 63 -6.57 11.81 7.78
C ALA A 63 -6.75 11.10 6.43
N ILE A 64 -5.80 10.28 5.99
CA ILE A 64 -5.90 9.54 4.72
C ILE A 64 -7.11 8.61 4.69
N MET A 65 -7.51 8.06 5.84
CA MET A 65 -8.68 7.21 5.94
C MET A 65 -9.99 7.99 5.72
N LEU A 66 -10.09 9.17 6.32
CA LEU A 66 -11.23 10.06 6.10
C LEU A 66 -11.26 10.57 4.65
N GLN A 67 -10.09 10.91 4.10
CA GLN A 67 -9.97 11.37 2.71
C GLN A 67 -10.45 10.29 1.72
N ASP A 68 -10.06 9.03 1.94
CA ASP A 68 -10.52 7.91 1.13
C ASP A 68 -12.04 7.65 1.29
N GLN A 69 -12.57 7.71 2.52
CA GLN A 69 -14.03 7.58 2.75
C GLN A 69 -14.83 8.66 2.01
N ILE A 70 -14.35 9.91 2.04
CA ILE A 70 -14.99 11.02 1.31
C ILE A 70 -14.92 10.78 -0.21
N LEU A 71 -13.76 10.35 -0.71
CA LEU A 71 -13.60 10.01 -2.12
C LEU A 71 -14.56 8.90 -2.54
N GLN A 72 -14.62 7.81 -1.79
CA GLN A 72 -15.52 6.70 -2.08
C GLN A 72 -16.98 7.14 -2.07
N TRP A 73 -17.40 7.93 -1.09
CA TRP A 73 -18.74 8.52 -1.03
C TRP A 73 -19.06 9.42 -2.23
N LEU A 74 -18.12 10.28 -2.65
CA LEU A 74 -18.28 11.12 -3.84
C LEU A 74 -18.44 10.25 -5.10
N LEU A 75 -17.68 9.17 -5.22
CA LEU A 75 -17.74 8.29 -6.38
C LEU A 75 -19.04 7.48 -6.39
N SER A 76 -19.40 6.81 -5.30
CA SER A 76 -20.58 5.95 -5.24
C SER A 76 -21.89 6.75 -5.17
N GLU A 77 -22.04 7.59 -4.15
CA GLU A 77 -23.31 8.23 -3.84
C GLU A 77 -23.59 9.44 -4.72
N HIS A 78 -22.56 10.22 -5.06
CA HIS A 78 -22.75 11.43 -5.86
C HIS A 78 -22.66 11.18 -7.37
N LEU A 79 -21.77 10.30 -7.81
CA LEU A 79 -21.52 10.04 -9.24
C LEU A 79 -22.06 8.68 -9.73
N GLY A 80 -22.55 7.81 -8.84
CA GLY A 80 -23.07 6.49 -9.22
C GLY A 80 -21.99 5.50 -9.69
N VAL A 81 -20.72 5.79 -9.45
CA VAL A 81 -19.59 4.94 -9.83
C VAL A 81 -19.57 3.70 -8.96
N GLN A 82 -19.49 2.53 -9.60
CA GLN A 82 -19.36 1.26 -8.88
C GLN A 82 -17.91 1.07 -8.42
N ILE A 83 -17.71 0.99 -7.10
CA ILE A 83 -16.41 0.68 -6.52
C ILE A 83 -16.36 -0.84 -6.30
N PRO A 84 -15.40 -1.55 -6.92
CA PRO A 84 -15.34 -3.00 -6.82
C PRO A 84 -14.86 -3.44 -5.43
N THR A 85 -15.54 -4.43 -4.86
CA THR A 85 -15.00 -5.16 -3.70
C THR A 85 -13.79 -5.97 -4.12
N LEU A 86 -12.62 -5.69 -3.55
CA LEU A 86 -11.37 -6.33 -3.94
C LEU A 86 -11.06 -7.59 -3.14
N ILE A 87 -11.48 -7.61 -1.88
CA ILE A 87 -11.25 -8.73 -0.97
C ILE A 87 -12.61 -9.40 -0.75
N THR A 88 -12.88 -10.44 -1.52
CA THR A 88 -14.16 -11.15 -1.47
C THR A 88 -14.11 -12.37 -0.54
N GLU A 89 -12.91 -12.90 -0.29
CA GLU A 89 -12.70 -14.13 0.47
C GLU A 89 -11.48 -13.99 1.38
N LEU A 90 -11.57 -14.61 2.56
CA LEU A 90 -10.48 -14.79 3.49
C LEU A 90 -10.13 -16.27 3.55
N GLU A 91 -8.86 -16.58 3.35
CA GLU A 91 -8.34 -17.92 3.57
C GLU A 91 -7.90 -18.06 5.04
N GLN A 92 -8.39 -19.10 5.70
CA GLN A 92 -7.99 -19.44 7.05
C GLN A 92 -6.69 -20.26 7.01
N ASP A 93 -5.95 -20.27 8.12
CA ASP A 93 -4.77 -21.13 8.31
C ASP A 93 -3.63 -20.96 7.28
N VAL A 94 -3.44 -19.74 6.79
CA VAL A 94 -2.32 -19.40 5.88
C VAL A 94 -0.97 -19.66 6.59
N ASP A 95 -0.14 -20.53 6.01
CA ASP A 95 1.24 -20.73 6.48
C ASP A 95 2.06 -19.45 6.29
N LEU A 96 2.51 -18.86 7.39
CA LEU A 96 3.26 -17.61 7.42
C LEU A 96 4.77 -17.80 7.21
N THR A 97 5.27 -19.02 7.38
CA THR A 97 6.69 -19.37 7.33
C THR A 97 7.39 -18.87 6.05
N PRO A 98 6.77 -18.97 4.85
CA PRO A 98 7.42 -18.54 3.62
C PRO A 98 7.75 -17.04 3.54
N TYR A 99 7.08 -16.21 4.34
CA TYR A 99 7.21 -14.75 4.26
C TYR A 99 8.22 -14.18 5.25
N VAL A 100 8.62 -14.95 6.27
CA VAL A 100 9.60 -14.55 7.29
C VAL A 100 10.99 -14.36 6.71
N GLY A 101 11.63 -13.23 6.99
CA GLY A 101 12.98 -12.92 6.54
C GLY A 101 13.24 -11.42 6.43
N THR A 102 14.41 -11.07 5.92
CA THR A 102 14.80 -9.69 5.67
C THR A 102 14.66 -9.37 4.19
N TYR A 103 13.97 -8.28 3.86
CA TYR A 103 13.79 -7.77 2.51
C TYR A 103 14.44 -6.40 2.40
N ARG A 104 15.13 -6.14 1.29
CA ARG A 104 15.89 -4.90 1.08
C ARG A 104 15.58 -4.27 -0.28
N SER A 105 15.61 -2.95 -0.31
CA SER A 105 15.83 -2.13 -1.51
C SER A 105 16.92 -1.10 -1.19
N ASP A 106 17.24 -0.20 -2.12
CA ASP A 106 18.37 0.73 -1.98
C ASP A 106 18.37 1.55 -0.68
N GLN A 107 17.19 1.88 -0.14
CA GLN A 107 17.07 2.73 1.05
C GLN A 107 16.21 2.13 2.17
N LEU A 108 15.78 0.87 2.05
CA LEU A 108 14.85 0.26 3.00
C LEU A 108 15.27 -1.16 3.33
N ARG A 109 15.34 -1.46 4.63
CA ARG A 109 15.31 -2.81 5.17
C ARG A 109 13.97 -3.06 5.83
N VAL A 110 13.36 -4.19 5.52
CA VAL A 110 12.14 -4.68 6.16
C VAL A 110 12.45 -6.04 6.78
N ASP A 111 12.43 -6.09 8.10
CA ASP A 111 12.58 -7.33 8.85
C ASP A 111 11.19 -7.87 9.17
N VAL A 112 10.89 -9.08 8.68
CA VAL A 112 9.58 -9.73 8.79
C VAL A 112 9.71 -10.94 9.71
N SER A 113 8.87 -11.00 10.75
CA SER A 113 8.83 -12.08 11.73
C SER A 113 7.40 -12.50 12.03
N ILE A 114 7.22 -13.66 12.69
CA ILE A 114 5.91 -14.08 13.21
C ILE A 114 5.86 -13.71 14.70
N VAL A 115 4.84 -12.95 15.09
CA VAL A 115 4.57 -12.54 16.47
C VAL A 115 3.09 -12.77 16.74
N ASP A 116 2.76 -13.52 17.80
CA ASP A 116 1.38 -13.84 18.19
C ASP A 116 0.52 -14.43 17.04
N GLY A 117 1.13 -15.23 16.16
CA GLY A 117 0.44 -15.83 15.00
C GLY A 117 0.16 -14.85 13.84
N GLN A 118 0.74 -13.66 13.86
CA GLN A 118 0.63 -12.64 12.81
C GLN A 118 2.01 -12.34 12.22
N LEU A 119 2.04 -11.78 11.01
CA LEU A 119 3.28 -11.17 10.52
C LEU A 119 3.48 -9.83 11.21
N GLU A 120 4.70 -9.58 11.67
CA GLU A 120 5.15 -8.28 12.15
C GLU A 120 6.31 -7.80 11.27
N GLU A 121 6.19 -6.58 10.77
CA GLU A 121 7.24 -5.93 10.00
C GLU A 121 7.87 -4.78 10.78
N ARG A 122 9.20 -4.75 10.79
CA ARG A 122 9.99 -3.61 11.24
C ARG A 122 10.68 -3.00 10.03
N VAL A 123 10.34 -1.75 9.73
CA VAL A 123 10.93 -1.00 8.60
C VAL A 123 12.02 -0.08 9.12
N THR A 124 13.22 -0.22 8.57
CA THR A 124 14.38 0.64 8.81
C THR A 124 14.75 1.36 7.51
N TYR A 125 14.83 2.68 7.56
CA TYR A 125 15.44 3.50 6.52
C TYR A 125 16.97 3.38 6.60
N GLU A 126 17.60 3.05 5.47
CA GLU A 126 19.04 2.89 5.34
C GLU A 126 19.54 3.96 4.35
N PRO A 127 20.08 5.10 4.80
CA PRO A 127 20.57 6.14 3.90
C PRO A 127 21.76 5.64 3.08
N ALA A 128 21.84 6.06 1.80
CA ALA A 128 22.97 5.71 0.94
C ALA A 128 24.25 6.49 1.28
N ASP A 129 24.10 7.68 1.86
CA ASP A 129 25.19 8.59 2.24
C ASP A 129 24.75 9.58 3.35
N GLU A 130 25.71 10.36 3.86
CA GLU A 130 25.48 11.38 4.89
C GLU A 130 24.51 12.48 4.45
N SER A 131 24.40 12.76 3.14
CA SER A 131 23.49 13.79 2.64
C SER A 131 22.04 13.30 2.74
N GLN A 132 21.78 12.06 2.36
CA GLN A 132 20.46 11.45 2.53
C GLN A 132 20.08 11.30 4.00
N GLU A 133 21.03 10.88 4.85
CA GLU A 133 20.81 10.78 6.29
C GLU A 133 20.39 12.13 6.88
N ARG A 134 21.09 13.21 6.53
CA ARG A 134 20.73 14.57 6.97
C ARG A 134 19.35 14.98 6.48
N ILE A 135 19.06 14.83 5.18
CA ILE A 135 17.75 15.19 4.60
C ILE A 135 16.63 14.42 5.29
N PHE A 136 16.80 13.11 5.49
CA PHE A 136 15.79 12.29 6.13
C PHE A 136 15.64 12.64 7.62
N THR A 137 16.74 12.96 8.31
CA THR A 137 16.69 13.40 9.71
C THR A 137 15.96 14.73 9.87
N GLU A 138 16.25 15.71 9.01
CA GLU A 138 15.56 17.00 8.98
C GLU A 138 14.08 16.84 8.63
N PHE A 139 13.76 15.92 7.72
CA PHE A 139 12.40 15.62 7.33
C PHE A 139 11.62 14.89 8.44
N ALA A 140 12.11 13.72 8.89
CA ALA A 140 11.43 12.75 9.74
C ALA A 140 11.70 12.90 11.25
N GLY A 141 12.57 13.84 11.66
CA GLY A 141 12.93 14.06 13.06
C GLY A 141 13.92 13.03 13.63
N GLY A 142 14.69 12.36 12.76
CA GLY A 142 15.81 11.48 13.16
C GLY A 142 15.45 10.03 13.54
N MET A 143 14.18 9.61 13.44
CA MET A 143 13.82 8.20 13.59
C MET A 143 14.07 7.43 12.30
N THR A 144 15.08 6.55 12.27
CA THR A 144 15.34 5.67 11.12
C THR A 144 14.49 4.41 11.12
N SER A 145 13.81 4.08 12.22
CA SER A 145 12.88 2.94 12.29
C SER A 145 11.47 3.40 12.64
N ALA A 146 10.50 2.92 11.87
CA ALA A 146 9.10 3.04 12.24
C ALA A 146 8.76 2.04 13.37
N PRO A 147 7.70 2.30 14.16
CA PRO A 147 7.12 1.28 15.03
C PRO A 147 6.78 0.01 14.22
N PRO A 148 6.89 -1.19 14.82
CA PRO A 148 6.50 -2.42 14.15
C PRO A 148 5.01 -2.39 13.75
N GLN A 149 4.72 -2.87 12.54
CA GLN A 149 3.35 -2.98 12.03
C GLN A 149 2.98 -4.46 11.95
N ARG A 150 1.83 -4.81 12.53
CA ARG A 150 1.26 -6.17 12.45
C ARG A 150 0.34 -6.30 11.24
N TYR A 151 0.31 -7.50 10.68
CA TYR A 151 -0.45 -7.86 9.50
C TYR A 151 -1.20 -9.18 9.67
N VAL A 152 -2.44 -9.20 9.22
CA VAL A 152 -3.31 -10.39 9.18
C VAL A 152 -3.37 -10.96 7.77
N PRO A 153 -3.39 -12.30 7.60
CA PRO A 153 -3.51 -12.91 6.28
C PRO A 153 -4.89 -12.64 5.68
N ILE A 154 -4.90 -12.31 4.39
CA ILE A 154 -6.10 -12.36 3.55
C ILE A 154 -6.12 -13.69 2.80
N ARG A 155 -4.99 -14.02 2.16
CA ARG A 155 -4.74 -15.27 1.43
C ARG A 155 -3.23 -15.46 1.28
N PRO A 156 -2.73 -16.59 0.78
CA PRO A 156 -1.31 -16.78 0.49
C PRO A 156 -0.75 -15.61 -0.33
N GLY A 157 0.30 -14.99 0.22
CA GLY A 157 1.00 -13.86 -0.37
C GLY A 157 0.29 -12.51 -0.30
N LEU A 158 -0.81 -12.34 0.44
CA LEU A 158 -1.51 -11.06 0.59
C LEU A 158 -1.99 -10.84 2.04
N PHE A 159 -1.66 -9.67 2.59
CA PHE A 159 -1.86 -9.36 3.99
C PHE A 159 -2.39 -7.93 4.17
N ALA A 160 -3.29 -7.76 5.15
CA ALA A 160 -3.81 -6.46 5.57
C ALA A 160 -3.16 -6.00 6.88
N PRO A 161 -2.90 -4.69 7.07
CA PRO A 161 -2.56 -4.16 8.39
C PRO A 161 -3.62 -4.55 9.43
N ALA A 162 -3.18 -5.03 10.59
CA ALA A 162 -4.09 -5.40 11.67
C ALA A 162 -4.92 -4.19 12.14
N GLY A 163 -6.20 -4.41 12.42
CA GLY A 163 -7.11 -3.37 12.91
C GLY A 163 -7.82 -2.54 11.84
N TYR A 164 -7.54 -2.77 10.56
CA TYR A 164 -8.27 -2.14 9.45
C TYR A 164 -9.45 -3.02 9.02
N PRO A 165 -10.63 -2.44 8.78
CA PRO A 165 -11.74 -3.16 8.16
C PRO A 165 -11.41 -3.48 6.69
N LEU A 166 -11.90 -4.61 6.17
CA LEU A 166 -11.50 -5.08 4.83
C LEU A 166 -12.04 -4.19 3.71
N GLU A 167 -13.24 -3.65 3.89
CA GLU A 167 -13.87 -2.70 2.98
C GLU A 167 -13.07 -1.40 2.81
N ALA A 168 -12.18 -1.07 3.76
CA ALA A 168 -11.27 0.06 3.58
C ALA A 168 -10.34 -0.14 2.36
N PHE A 169 -10.07 -1.38 1.98
CA PHE A 169 -9.18 -1.69 0.86
C PHE A 169 -9.88 -1.70 -0.49
N ASP A 170 -11.17 -1.38 -0.58
CA ASP A 170 -11.85 -1.22 -1.88
C ASP A 170 -11.47 0.11 -2.55
N GLY A 171 -11.05 1.10 -1.76
CA GLY A 171 -10.63 2.42 -2.24
C GLY A 171 -9.12 2.57 -2.45
N TYR A 172 -8.62 3.76 -2.16
CA TYR A 172 -7.22 4.14 -2.24
C TYR A 172 -6.34 3.39 -1.22
N LEU A 173 -6.90 3.08 -0.05
CA LEU A 173 -6.13 2.44 1.03
C LEU A 173 -5.66 1.02 0.70
N ARG A 174 -6.08 0.43 -0.44
CA ARG A 174 -5.54 -0.85 -0.93
C ARG A 174 -4.01 -0.88 -1.02
N LEU A 175 -3.35 0.27 -1.18
CA LEU A 175 -1.88 0.39 -1.16
C LEU A 175 -1.25 0.06 0.20
N LEU A 176 -2.02 0.07 1.28
CA LEU A 176 -1.57 -0.31 2.63
C LEU A 176 -1.43 -1.82 2.81
N LEU A 177 -2.09 -2.61 1.96
CA LEU A 177 -1.89 -4.06 1.95
C LEU A 177 -0.43 -4.38 1.54
N VAL A 178 0.06 -5.49 2.07
CA VAL A 178 1.38 -6.02 1.74
C VAL A 178 1.21 -7.33 0.99
N SER A 179 1.97 -7.49 -0.09
CA SER A 179 1.97 -8.71 -0.89
C SER A 179 3.37 -9.29 -1.02
N TYR A 180 3.44 -10.60 -1.19
CA TYR A 180 4.66 -11.37 -1.33
C TYR A 180 4.60 -12.19 -2.61
N HIS A 181 5.70 -12.22 -3.36
CA HIS A 181 5.73 -12.76 -4.71
C HIS A 181 6.90 -13.70 -4.94
N ASP A 182 6.76 -14.51 -5.99
CA ASP A 182 7.77 -15.47 -6.45
C ASP A 182 8.22 -16.42 -5.34
N VAL A 183 7.27 -17.11 -4.72
CA VAL A 183 7.54 -18.12 -3.69
C VAL A 183 8.19 -19.34 -4.32
N ARG A 184 9.45 -19.59 -3.97
CA ARG A 184 10.24 -20.76 -4.43
C ARG A 184 10.91 -21.41 -3.25
N ASN A 185 10.98 -22.74 -3.27
CA ASN A 185 11.59 -23.52 -2.18
C ASN A 185 11.05 -23.12 -0.79
N GLY A 186 9.75 -22.82 -0.71
CA GLY A 186 9.09 -22.40 0.53
C GLY A 186 9.45 -20.99 1.00
N GLN A 187 10.00 -20.11 0.16
CA GLN A 187 10.36 -18.74 0.54
C GLN A 187 9.92 -17.73 -0.51
N ALA A 188 9.26 -16.65 -0.08
CA ALA A 188 8.97 -15.50 -0.92
C ALA A 188 10.25 -14.73 -1.24
N ARG A 189 10.46 -14.41 -2.52
CA ARG A 189 11.66 -13.66 -2.96
C ARG A 189 11.46 -12.16 -2.98
N PHE A 190 10.22 -11.70 -3.10
CA PHE A 190 9.90 -10.27 -3.14
C PHE A 190 8.75 -9.95 -2.20
N ARG A 191 8.80 -8.74 -1.63
CA ARG A 191 7.73 -8.11 -0.86
C ARG A 191 7.36 -6.80 -1.56
N ASN A 192 6.08 -6.53 -1.71
CA ASN A 192 5.55 -5.24 -2.13
C ASN A 192 4.68 -4.63 -1.02
N GLY A 193 4.93 -3.37 -0.66
CA GLY A 193 4.04 -2.61 0.21
C GLY A 193 4.16 -1.12 -0.07
N GLY A 194 3.04 -0.41 -0.17
CA GLY A 194 3.01 1.01 -0.53
C GLY A 194 3.61 1.30 -1.91
N GLY A 195 3.48 0.36 -2.86
CA GLY A 195 4.05 0.48 -4.21
C GLY A 195 5.57 0.29 -4.30
N ARG A 196 6.24 -0.08 -3.20
CA ARG A 196 7.69 -0.34 -3.18
C ARG A 196 7.97 -1.84 -3.17
N LEU A 197 8.78 -2.30 -4.10
CA LEU A 197 9.28 -3.67 -4.16
C LEU A 197 10.61 -3.78 -3.40
N THR A 198 10.69 -4.72 -2.46
CA THR A 198 11.92 -5.11 -1.78
C THR A 198 12.22 -6.59 -2.05
N ARG A 199 13.51 -6.93 -2.18
CA ARG A 199 13.98 -8.28 -2.47
C ARG A 199 14.48 -8.94 -1.19
N ARG A 200 14.18 -10.23 -1.00
CA ARG A 200 14.76 -11.04 0.09
C ARG A 200 16.30 -11.02 0.00
N ALA A 201 16.94 -10.68 1.11
CA ALA A 201 18.40 -10.69 1.28
C ALA A 201 18.94 -12.11 1.45
#